data_AF-A0A1V4ART8-F1
#
_entry.id   AF-A0A1V4ART8-F1
#
_cell.length_a   1.000
_cell.length_b   1.000
_cell.length_c   1.000
_cell.angle_alpha   90.00
_cell.angle_beta   90.00
_cell.angle_gamma   90.00
#
_symmetry.space_group_name_H-M   'P 1'
#
loop_
_entity.id
_entity.type
_entity.pdbx_description
1 polymer ?
#
loop_
_entity_poly.entity_id
_entity_poly.type
_entity_poly.pdbx_seq_one_letter_code
_entity_poly.pdbx_strand_id
1 'polypeptide(L)'
;MIRAGQFLGILLLISISGLTGCSSIGPRSLERDRFDYTTAISDSWKDQMLLNMVKIRYADTPVFLDVNSIISQYGLDSAITLNSAWSSPKDGFGGGNIFGIGGVGRYFDRPTITFSPMTGEKFAQKLMNPIPPPSLFSMVQTGFPIDLVFRLCIHTINGVQNRFGAGARARPADPEFYPLLERMRKVQIAGVMGMRITKRDKEEAFLELFFREKVDPAMEADILATRQVLGLDPHAYAFRVFYGSFSTSDKEVAILTRSVLEIIADLASYIEVPDVHVTEKRVNPTLPDQSVTGAPPAPLIRIHSSPERPSDAFITIPYRGYWFWIDDKDLPSKRLFSSLMFVFTLTETETKEGAPIVTIPVGG
;
A
#
# COMPACT_ATOMS: atom_id res chain seq x y z
N MET A 1 -11.49 24.25 78.51
CA MET A 1 -10.37 24.41 77.55
C MET A 1 -9.98 23.03 77.06
N ILE A 2 -9.62 22.86 75.76
CA ILE A 2 -9.39 21.58 75.03
C ILE A 2 -10.73 21.04 74.47
N ARG A 3 -11.10 20.98 73.17
CA ARG A 3 -10.36 21.00 71.88
C ARG A 3 -11.15 21.70 70.77
N ALA A 4 -10.90 23.00 70.55
CA ALA A 4 -11.15 23.63 69.23
C ALA A 4 -10.22 23.06 68.14
N GLY A 5 -9.14 22.38 68.53
CA GLY A 5 -8.17 21.75 67.61
C GLY A 5 -8.62 20.46 66.93
N GLN A 6 -9.71 19.81 67.37
CA GLN A 6 -10.20 18.58 66.74
C GLN A 6 -11.02 18.85 65.46
N PHE A 7 -11.81 19.93 65.44
CA PHE A 7 -12.52 20.35 64.22
C PHE A 7 -11.58 20.93 63.16
N LEU A 8 -10.52 21.65 63.59
CA LEU A 8 -9.50 22.15 62.67
C LEU A 8 -8.69 21.01 62.03
N GLY A 9 -8.41 19.93 62.78
CA GLY A 9 -7.70 18.76 62.27
C GLY A 9 -8.48 17.95 61.24
N ILE A 10 -9.81 17.85 61.39
CA ILE A 10 -10.67 17.15 60.42
C ILE A 10 -10.84 17.99 59.13
N LEU A 11 -10.97 19.31 59.24
CA LEU A 11 -11.02 20.20 58.08
C LEU A 11 -9.70 20.21 57.30
N LEU A 12 -8.56 20.11 58.01
CA LEU A 12 -7.23 20.04 57.39
C LEU A 12 -6.99 18.68 56.70
N LEU A 13 -7.47 17.56 57.26
CA LEU A 13 -7.37 16.23 56.63
C LEU A 13 -8.24 16.13 55.36
N ILE A 14 -9.41 16.76 55.33
CA ILE A 14 -10.29 16.79 54.15
C ILE A 14 -9.68 17.68 53.05
N SER A 15 -9.09 18.83 53.41
CA SER A 15 -8.36 19.68 52.44
C SER A 15 -7.08 19.05 51.90
N ILE A 16 -6.40 18.19 52.66
CA ILE A 16 -5.22 17.43 52.19
C ILE A 16 -5.62 16.28 51.25
N SER A 17 -6.84 15.74 51.41
CA SER A 17 -7.36 14.68 50.53
C SER A 17 -7.80 15.20 49.15
N GLY A 18 -8.01 16.51 48.99
CA GLY A 18 -8.38 17.15 47.73
C GLY A 18 -7.23 17.39 46.74
N LEU A 19 -5.98 17.14 47.14
CA LEU A 19 -4.78 17.43 46.33
C LEU A 19 -4.15 16.19 45.66
N THR A 20 -4.71 15.00 45.87
CA THR A 20 -4.23 13.76 45.24
C THR A 20 -5.27 13.22 44.27
N GLY A 21 -5.52 13.95 43.19
CA GLY A 21 -6.57 13.54 42.24
C GLY A 21 -6.63 14.24 40.89
N CYS A 22 -5.62 15.01 40.49
CA CYS A 22 -5.44 15.35 39.07
C CYS A 22 -4.52 14.30 38.46
N SER A 23 -5.01 13.06 38.30
CA SER A 23 -4.43 12.17 37.30
C SER A 23 -4.66 12.85 35.96
N SER A 24 -3.62 13.52 35.44
CA SER A 24 -3.69 14.11 34.12
C SER A 24 -4.09 13.01 33.15
N ILE A 25 -5.20 13.24 32.44
CA ILE A 25 -5.46 12.57 31.17
C ILE A 25 -4.36 13.12 30.25
N GLY A 26 -3.22 12.44 30.31
CA GLY A 26 -1.97 12.74 29.63
C GLY A 26 -1.47 11.50 28.87
N PRO A 27 -0.26 11.56 28.28
CA PRO A 27 0.17 10.98 26.99
C PRO A 27 -0.12 9.51 26.67
N ARG A 28 -0.60 8.70 27.62
CA ARG A 28 -0.97 7.29 27.41
C ARG A 28 -2.23 7.08 26.57
N SER A 29 -3.20 7.99 26.61
CA SER A 29 -4.35 7.92 25.68
C SER A 29 -3.86 8.15 24.25
N LEU A 30 -3.03 9.18 24.04
CA LEU A 30 -2.45 9.49 22.72
C LEU A 30 -1.65 8.33 22.11
N GLU A 31 -0.88 7.58 22.91
CA GLU A 31 -0.16 6.40 22.43
C GLU A 31 -1.09 5.24 22.02
N ARG A 32 -2.11 4.95 22.83
CA ARG A 32 -3.14 3.94 22.52
C ARG A 32 -3.95 4.33 21.29
N ASP A 33 -4.37 5.59 21.23
CA ASP A 33 -5.20 6.12 20.17
C ASP A 33 -4.42 6.14 18.84
N ARG A 34 -3.13 6.53 18.85
CA ARG A 34 -2.26 6.43 17.66
C ARG A 34 -2.17 5.02 17.11
N PHE A 35 -2.11 4.01 17.97
CA PHE A 35 -2.06 2.61 17.55
C PHE A 35 -3.38 2.15 16.92
N ASP A 36 -4.50 2.44 17.58
CA ASP A 36 -5.84 2.08 17.08
C ASP A 36 -6.15 2.83 15.76
N TYR A 37 -5.73 4.10 15.63
CA TYR A 37 -5.89 4.90 14.42
C TYR A 37 -5.00 4.42 13.26
N THR A 38 -3.72 4.14 13.51
CA THR A 38 -2.82 3.65 12.46
C THR A 38 -3.32 2.32 11.90
N THR A 39 -3.86 1.46 12.77
CA THR A 39 -4.47 0.19 12.37
C THR A 39 -5.72 0.41 11.53
N ALA A 40 -6.65 1.26 11.97
CA ALA A 40 -7.88 1.55 11.23
C ALA A 40 -7.62 2.18 9.85
N ILE A 41 -6.63 3.08 9.74
CA ILE A 41 -6.23 3.68 8.45
C ILE A 41 -5.65 2.62 7.53
N SER A 42 -4.74 1.79 8.06
CA SER A 42 -4.11 0.72 7.28
C SER A 42 -5.16 -0.26 6.76
N ASP A 43 -6.13 -0.66 7.59
CA ASP A 43 -7.18 -1.59 7.20
C ASP A 43 -8.16 -0.97 6.20
N SER A 44 -8.56 0.28 6.40
CA SER A 44 -9.38 1.01 5.41
C SER A 44 -8.70 1.10 4.05
N TRP A 45 -7.38 1.31 4.03
CA TRP A 45 -6.65 1.35 2.77
C TRP A 45 -6.64 -0.01 2.08
N LYS A 46 -6.34 -1.09 2.83
CA LYS A 46 -6.35 -2.45 2.28
C LYS A 46 -7.73 -2.76 1.69
N ASP A 47 -8.80 -2.47 2.44
CA ASP A 47 -10.19 -2.73 2.04
C ASP A 47 -10.53 -1.98 0.75
N GLN A 48 -10.18 -0.69 0.66
CA GLN A 48 -10.38 0.10 -0.56
C GLN A 48 -9.59 -0.46 -1.74
N MET A 49 -8.34 -0.85 -1.53
CA MET A 49 -7.50 -1.40 -2.58
C MET A 49 -8.05 -2.72 -3.12
N LEU A 50 -8.41 -3.67 -2.25
CA LEU A 50 -9.00 -4.94 -2.69
C LEU A 50 -10.35 -4.73 -3.36
N LEU A 51 -11.20 -3.85 -2.81
CA LEU A 51 -12.48 -3.51 -3.41
C LEU A 51 -12.30 -2.91 -4.81
N ASN A 52 -11.33 -2.02 -5.00
CA ASN A 52 -11.04 -1.43 -6.30
C ASN A 52 -10.50 -2.45 -7.30
N MET A 53 -9.66 -3.39 -6.86
CA MET A 53 -9.23 -4.52 -7.70
C MET A 53 -10.44 -5.35 -8.15
N VAL A 54 -11.35 -5.69 -7.24
CA VAL A 54 -12.57 -6.44 -7.58
C VAL A 54 -13.48 -5.62 -8.51
N LYS A 55 -13.68 -4.32 -8.27
CA LYS A 55 -14.45 -3.46 -9.17
C LYS A 55 -13.87 -3.44 -10.59
N ILE A 56 -12.56 -3.21 -10.72
CA ILE A 56 -11.87 -3.23 -12.02
C ILE A 56 -12.05 -4.60 -12.70
N ARG A 57 -11.98 -5.70 -11.94
CA ARG A 57 -12.21 -7.05 -12.47
C ARG A 57 -13.60 -7.23 -13.08
N TYR A 58 -14.62 -6.56 -12.52
CA TYR A 58 -16.00 -6.55 -13.01
C TYR A 58 -16.33 -5.36 -13.94
N ALA A 59 -15.30 -4.67 -14.46
CA ALA A 59 -15.45 -3.48 -15.30
C ALA A 59 -16.30 -2.37 -14.65
N ASP A 60 -16.25 -2.28 -13.32
CA ASP A 60 -16.88 -1.25 -12.50
C ASP A 60 -15.86 -0.13 -12.20
N THR A 61 -16.36 1.06 -11.87
CA THR A 61 -15.55 2.26 -11.68
C THR A 61 -14.83 2.21 -10.33
N PRO A 62 -13.48 2.18 -10.30
CA PRO A 62 -12.73 2.25 -9.05
C PRO A 62 -12.83 3.67 -8.45
N VAL A 63 -12.80 3.75 -7.13
CA VAL A 63 -12.80 5.02 -6.39
C VAL A 63 -11.64 5.02 -5.41
N PHE A 64 -10.72 5.96 -5.57
CA PHE A 64 -9.59 6.15 -4.67
C PHE A 64 -9.84 7.42 -3.84
N LEU A 65 -9.70 7.29 -2.53
CA LEU A 65 -9.83 8.40 -1.59
C LEU A 65 -8.44 8.74 -1.05
N ASP A 66 -8.13 10.03 -1.00
CA ASP A 66 -6.94 10.55 -0.31
C ASP A 66 -7.32 10.95 1.11
N VAL A 67 -6.44 10.67 2.09
CA VAL A 67 -6.66 11.00 3.50
C VAL A 67 -5.95 12.32 3.79
N ASN A 68 -6.67 13.44 3.58
CA ASN A 68 -6.04 14.77 3.59
C ASN A 68 -5.65 15.28 4.99
N SER A 69 -6.42 14.99 6.03
CA SER A 69 -6.08 15.38 7.40
C SER A 69 -6.96 14.67 8.44
N ILE A 70 -6.41 14.51 9.64
CA ILE A 70 -7.11 13.99 10.81
C ILE A 70 -7.20 15.13 11.83
N ILE A 71 -8.41 15.57 12.16
CA ILE A 71 -8.64 16.54 13.24
C ILE A 71 -9.36 15.80 14.37
N SER A 72 -8.64 15.56 15.47
CA SER A 72 -9.23 15.06 16.72
C SER A 72 -9.82 16.23 17.51
N GLN A 73 -11.11 16.14 17.86
CA GLN A 73 -11.76 17.08 18.78
C GLN A 73 -11.98 16.37 20.11
N TYR A 74 -11.39 16.93 21.18
CA TYR A 74 -11.57 16.42 22.55
C TYR A 74 -12.65 17.25 23.25
N GLY A 75 -13.75 16.60 23.67
CA GLY A 75 -14.81 17.23 24.46
C GLY A 75 -15.04 16.46 25.76
N LEU A 76 -15.13 17.19 26.87
CA LEU A 76 -15.53 16.64 28.17
C LEU A 76 -16.83 17.31 28.61
N ASP A 77 -17.95 16.60 28.49
CA ASP A 77 -19.23 17.05 29.02
C ASP A 77 -19.38 16.57 30.46
N SER A 78 -19.47 17.51 31.41
CA SER A 78 -19.83 17.22 32.79
C SER A 78 -21.30 17.61 33.02
N ALA A 79 -22.16 16.61 33.22
CA ALA A 79 -23.55 16.82 33.55
C ALA A 79 -23.83 16.28 34.96
N ILE A 80 -24.11 17.17 35.91
CA ILE A 80 -24.53 16.79 37.27
C ILE A 80 -26.00 16.40 37.21
N THR A 81 -26.29 15.09 37.16
CA THR A 81 -27.65 14.56 37.24
C THR A 81 -27.77 13.66 38.47
N LEU A 82 -28.60 14.09 39.42
CA LEU A 82 -28.99 13.32 40.60
C LEU A 82 -30.09 12.32 40.20
N ASN A 83 -29.71 11.21 39.58
CA ASN A 83 -30.60 10.06 39.39
C ASN A 83 -29.78 8.76 39.43
N SER A 84 -30.13 7.86 40.35
CA SER A 84 -29.51 6.55 40.49
C SER A 84 -30.16 5.55 39.53
N ALA A 85 -29.59 5.37 38.34
CA ALA A 85 -29.93 4.26 37.45
C ALA A 85 -28.67 3.42 37.21
N TRP A 86 -28.71 2.16 37.67
CA TRP A 86 -27.63 1.20 37.47
C TRP A 86 -27.78 0.60 36.07
N SER A 87 -26.82 0.84 35.18
CA SER A 87 -26.72 0.12 33.89
C SER A 87 -25.26 -0.29 33.64
N SER A 88 -25.07 -1.52 33.16
CA SER A 88 -23.74 -2.09 32.88
C SER A 88 -23.10 -1.44 31.66
N PRO A 89 -21.77 -1.21 31.64
CA PRO A 89 -21.07 -0.72 30.44
C PRO A 89 -21.15 -1.76 29.32
N LYS A 90 -21.52 -1.33 28.11
CA LYS A 90 -21.26 -2.10 26.89
C LYS A 90 -19.96 -1.60 26.28
N ASP A 91 -19.00 -2.50 26.07
CA ASP A 91 -17.83 -2.24 25.25
C ASP A 91 -18.27 -2.09 23.79
N GLY A 92 -18.05 -0.92 23.21
CA GLY A 92 -18.41 -0.59 21.84
C GLY A 92 -17.90 0.79 21.41
N PHE A 93 -17.78 0.99 20.09
CA PHE A 93 -17.33 2.24 19.48
C PHE A 93 -18.26 3.40 19.89
N GLY A 94 -17.73 4.34 20.67
CA GLY A 94 -18.45 5.52 21.14
C GLY A 94 -18.52 5.62 22.67
N GLY A 95 -17.51 6.27 23.26
CA GLY A 95 -17.54 6.86 24.60
C GLY A 95 -17.76 5.89 25.77
N GLY A 96 -16.68 5.54 26.48
CA GLY A 96 -16.78 4.86 27.77
C GLY A 96 -17.33 5.80 28.85
N ASN A 97 -18.40 5.40 29.54
CA ASN A 97 -18.88 6.12 30.71
C ASN A 97 -17.87 5.98 31.87
N ILE A 98 -17.28 7.09 32.31
CA ILE A 98 -16.44 7.10 33.52
C ILE A 98 -17.34 7.52 34.69
N PHE A 99 -17.71 6.56 35.54
CA PHE A 99 -18.48 6.84 36.75
C PHE A 99 -17.53 7.10 37.93
N GLY A 100 -17.54 8.34 38.44
CA GLY A 100 -16.95 8.71 39.72
C GLY A 100 -18.06 8.97 40.75
N ILE A 101 -17.78 8.70 42.03
CA ILE A 101 -18.72 8.99 43.13
C ILE A 101 -19.01 10.51 43.12
N GLY A 102 -20.20 10.90 42.68
CA GLY A 102 -20.67 12.29 42.62
C GLY A 102 -20.90 12.90 41.23
N GLY A 103 -20.65 12.18 40.12
CA GLY A 103 -20.93 12.71 38.78
C GLY A 103 -20.79 11.70 37.63
N VAL A 104 -21.52 11.94 36.54
CA VAL A 104 -21.37 11.21 35.27
C VAL A 104 -20.52 12.07 34.33
N GLY A 105 -19.29 11.65 34.06
CA GLY A 105 -18.46 12.26 33.01
C GLY A 105 -18.66 11.51 31.70
N ARG A 106 -19.10 12.20 30.65
CA ARG A 106 -19.15 11.62 29.30
C ARG A 106 -17.89 12.04 28.55
N TYR A 107 -17.03 11.08 28.26
CA TYR A 107 -15.87 11.26 27.38
C TYR A 107 -16.30 10.93 25.95
N PHE A 108 -16.25 11.92 25.05
CA PHE A 108 -16.48 11.72 23.62
C PHE A 108 -15.21 12.08 22.85
N ASP A 109 -14.66 11.09 22.13
CA ASP A 109 -13.68 11.30 21.08
C ASP A 109 -14.36 10.97 19.73
N ARG A 110 -14.39 11.96 18.84
CA ARG A 110 -14.94 11.83 17.48
C ARG A 110 -13.95 12.47 16.50
N PRO A 111 -12.91 11.74 16.06
CA PRO A 111 -12.04 12.26 15.01
C PRO A 111 -12.87 12.47 13.75
N THR A 112 -12.76 13.64 13.15
CA THR A 112 -13.34 13.88 11.82
C THR A 112 -12.26 13.54 10.79
N ILE A 113 -12.40 12.38 10.14
CA ILE A 113 -11.53 11.96 9.04
C ILE A 113 -12.09 12.61 7.77
N THR A 114 -11.33 13.53 7.17
CA THR A 114 -11.75 14.16 5.92
C THR A 114 -11.16 13.39 4.74
N PHE A 115 -11.99 12.59 4.08
CA PHE A 115 -11.63 11.95 2.81
C PHE A 115 -11.88 12.92 1.66
N SER A 116 -10.89 13.09 0.79
CA SER A 116 -11.10 13.82 -0.47
C SER A 116 -10.98 12.83 -1.64
N PRO A 117 -12.00 12.72 -2.49
CA PRO A 117 -11.92 11.81 -3.62
C PRO A 117 -10.82 12.28 -4.58
N MET A 118 -9.98 11.36 -5.02
CA MET A 118 -9.03 11.63 -6.08
C MET A 118 -9.80 11.80 -7.39
N THR A 119 -9.98 13.04 -7.85
CA THR A 119 -10.73 13.37 -9.06
C THR A 119 -9.90 14.25 -10.00
N GLY A 120 -10.28 14.24 -11.28
CA GLY A 120 -9.67 15.10 -12.29
C GLY A 120 -8.17 14.83 -12.52
N GLU A 121 -7.37 15.89 -12.51
CA GLU A 121 -5.96 15.87 -12.85
C GLU A 121 -5.09 15.08 -11.86
N LYS A 122 -5.37 15.17 -10.55
CA LYS A 122 -4.62 14.40 -9.52
C LYS A 122 -4.78 12.88 -9.71
N PHE A 123 -5.97 12.42 -10.09
CA PHE A 123 -6.22 11.02 -10.43
C PHE A 123 -5.43 10.61 -11.68
N ALA A 124 -5.50 11.41 -12.73
CA ALA A 124 -4.79 11.13 -13.98
C ALA A 124 -3.27 11.07 -13.78
N GLN A 125 -2.71 12.04 -13.05
CA GLN A 125 -1.28 12.12 -12.81
C GLN A 125 -0.76 10.99 -11.92
N LYS A 126 -1.47 10.65 -10.84
CA LYS A 126 -1.01 9.62 -9.88
C LYS A 126 -1.26 8.19 -10.37
N LEU A 127 -2.36 7.93 -11.09
CA LEU A 127 -2.78 6.56 -11.42
C LEU A 127 -2.60 6.16 -12.88
N MET A 128 -2.62 7.11 -13.81
CA MET A 128 -2.54 6.81 -15.25
C MET A 128 -1.18 7.08 -15.86
N ASN A 129 -0.33 7.89 -15.22
CA ASN A 129 1.04 8.08 -15.72
C ASN A 129 1.88 6.82 -15.46
N PRO A 130 2.66 6.35 -16.46
CA PRO A 130 3.62 5.28 -16.28
C PRO A 130 4.68 5.63 -15.23
N ILE A 131 5.11 4.62 -14.45
CA ILE A 131 6.17 4.82 -13.44
C ILE A 131 7.50 5.10 -14.16
N PRO A 132 8.21 6.20 -13.88
CA PRO A 132 9.49 6.47 -14.55
C PRO A 132 10.52 5.35 -14.28
N PRO A 133 11.30 4.89 -15.28
CA PRO A 133 12.33 3.88 -15.07
C PRO A 133 13.31 4.19 -13.92
N PRO A 134 13.80 5.44 -13.74
CA PRO A 134 14.67 5.78 -12.60
C PRO A 134 14.05 5.44 -11.23
N SER A 135 12.73 5.60 -11.07
CA SER A 135 12.02 5.26 -9.83
C SER A 135 12.02 3.75 -9.57
N LEU A 136 11.79 2.93 -10.61
CA LEU A 136 11.83 1.46 -10.48
C LEU A 136 13.22 0.98 -10.06
N PHE A 137 14.26 1.56 -10.67
CA PHE A 137 15.62 1.21 -10.37
C PHE A 137 16.07 1.67 -8.97
N SER A 138 15.56 2.81 -8.48
CA SER A 138 15.73 3.20 -7.08
C SER A 138 15.14 2.17 -6.10
N MET A 139 13.98 1.58 -6.42
CA MET A 139 13.43 0.47 -5.61
C MET A 139 14.36 -0.76 -5.61
N VAL A 140 14.88 -1.13 -6.78
CA VAL A 140 15.81 -2.26 -6.91
C VAL A 140 17.09 -2.02 -6.08
N GLN A 141 17.57 -0.78 -6.05
CA GLN A 141 18.73 -0.34 -5.26
C GLN A 141 18.49 -0.37 -3.75
N THR A 142 17.27 -0.04 -3.31
CA THR A 142 16.86 -0.06 -1.90
C THR A 142 16.54 -1.47 -1.38
N GLY A 143 16.73 -2.50 -2.22
CA GLY A 143 16.68 -3.90 -1.82
C GLY A 143 15.43 -4.65 -2.29
N PHE A 144 14.52 -4.01 -3.03
CA PHE A 144 13.36 -4.70 -3.59
C PHE A 144 13.80 -5.71 -4.67
N PRO A 145 13.24 -6.93 -4.70
CA PRO A 145 13.58 -7.93 -5.71
C PRO A 145 13.28 -7.46 -7.13
N ILE A 146 14.30 -7.47 -8.01
CA ILE A 146 14.16 -7.00 -9.39
C ILE A 146 13.15 -7.82 -10.19
N ASP A 147 13.07 -9.12 -9.93
CA ASP A 147 12.08 -10.03 -10.50
C ASP A 147 10.65 -9.62 -10.12
N LEU A 148 10.41 -9.26 -8.85
CA LEU A 148 9.10 -8.78 -8.43
C LEU A 148 8.78 -7.40 -9.02
N VAL A 149 9.70 -6.45 -8.92
CA VAL A 149 9.51 -5.07 -9.41
C VAL A 149 9.24 -5.09 -10.91
N PHE A 150 10.00 -5.85 -11.69
CA PHE A 150 9.84 -5.87 -13.14
C PHE A 150 8.59 -6.64 -13.54
N ARG A 151 8.33 -7.81 -12.92
CA ARG A 151 7.11 -8.57 -13.18
C ARG A 151 5.85 -7.75 -12.89
N LEU A 152 5.88 -6.86 -11.90
CA LEU A 152 4.75 -6.01 -11.56
C LEU A 152 4.68 -4.76 -12.46
N CYS A 153 5.78 -4.04 -12.63
CA CYS A 153 5.77 -2.65 -13.08
C CYS A 153 6.12 -2.44 -14.54
N ILE A 154 6.51 -3.45 -15.32
CA ILE A 154 6.89 -3.26 -16.74
C ILE A 154 5.98 -4.01 -17.71
N HIS A 155 5.74 -3.42 -18.86
CA HIS A 155 5.14 -4.07 -20.02
C HIS A 155 6.17 -4.80 -20.88
N THR A 156 7.36 -4.21 -21.06
CA THR A 156 8.44 -4.78 -21.87
C THR A 156 9.80 -4.21 -21.46
N ILE A 157 10.87 -4.98 -21.70
CA ILE A 157 12.27 -4.57 -21.63
C ILE A 157 12.99 -5.04 -22.91
N ASN A 158 13.51 -4.10 -23.70
CA ASN A 158 14.10 -4.35 -25.02
C ASN A 158 13.27 -5.29 -25.91
N GLY A 159 11.96 -5.10 -25.94
CA GLY A 159 11.06 -5.91 -26.75
C GLY A 159 10.58 -7.21 -26.08
N VAL A 160 11.26 -7.70 -25.03
CA VAL A 160 10.84 -8.88 -24.27
C VAL A 160 9.62 -8.53 -23.43
N GLN A 161 8.47 -9.11 -23.78
CA GLN A 161 7.18 -8.72 -23.23
C GLN A 161 6.83 -9.45 -21.94
N ASN A 162 6.37 -8.69 -20.95
CA ASN A 162 5.79 -9.21 -19.70
C ASN A 162 4.30 -9.47 -19.86
N ARG A 163 3.76 -10.54 -19.26
CA ARG A 163 2.34 -10.87 -19.24
C ARG A 163 1.47 -9.68 -18.79
N PHE A 164 0.33 -9.50 -19.43
CA PHE A 164 -0.68 -8.53 -19.00
C PHE A 164 -2.06 -9.18 -19.10
N GLY A 165 -2.85 -9.20 -18.03
CA GLY A 165 -4.12 -9.93 -17.96
C GLY A 165 -5.37 -9.07 -18.08
N ALA A 166 -5.24 -7.75 -18.24
CA ALA A 166 -6.39 -6.84 -18.18
C ALA A 166 -6.96 -6.50 -19.58
N GLY A 167 -8.30 -6.65 -19.69
CA GLY A 167 -9.09 -6.16 -20.82
C GLY A 167 -8.67 -6.74 -22.18
N ALA A 168 -8.90 -5.96 -23.24
CA ALA A 168 -8.62 -6.37 -24.62
C ALA A 168 -7.12 -6.53 -24.95
N ARG A 169 -6.23 -6.02 -24.07
CA ARG A 169 -4.77 -6.14 -24.22
C ARG A 169 -4.21 -7.40 -23.53
N ALA A 170 -5.08 -8.30 -23.06
CA ALA A 170 -4.66 -9.50 -22.36
C ALA A 170 -3.75 -10.36 -23.25
N ARG A 171 -2.57 -10.71 -22.73
CA ARG A 171 -1.53 -11.47 -23.42
C ARG A 171 -0.62 -12.20 -22.43
N PRO A 172 -0.10 -13.39 -22.81
CA PRO A 172 0.93 -14.06 -22.02
C PRO A 172 2.25 -13.27 -22.03
N ALA A 173 3.18 -13.66 -21.17
CA ALA A 173 4.57 -13.20 -21.25
C ALA A 173 5.28 -13.93 -22.40
N ASP A 174 6.34 -13.30 -22.93
CA ASP A 174 7.27 -13.99 -23.80
C ASP A 174 7.99 -15.12 -23.04
N PRO A 175 8.34 -16.23 -23.72
CA PRO A 175 9.00 -17.39 -23.09
C PRO A 175 10.28 -17.03 -22.33
N GLU A 176 11.00 -16.02 -22.82
CA GLU A 176 12.28 -15.54 -22.29
C GLU A 176 12.11 -14.65 -21.05
N PHE A 177 10.91 -14.12 -20.79
CA PHE A 177 10.69 -13.10 -19.77
C PHE A 177 10.98 -13.59 -18.35
N TYR A 178 10.40 -14.72 -17.92
CA TYR A 178 10.66 -15.24 -16.56
C TYR A 178 12.10 -15.73 -16.37
N PRO A 179 12.70 -16.49 -17.31
CA PRO A 179 14.13 -16.82 -17.24
C PRO A 179 15.05 -15.60 -17.19
N LEU A 180 14.70 -14.51 -17.89
CA LEU A 180 15.42 -13.25 -17.81
C LEU A 180 15.37 -12.67 -16.39
N LEU A 181 14.17 -12.59 -15.79
CA LEU A 181 14.02 -12.07 -14.43
C LEU A 181 14.77 -12.90 -13.38
N GLU A 182 14.78 -14.23 -13.52
CA GLU A 182 15.53 -15.12 -12.63
C GLU A 182 17.04 -14.81 -12.67
N ARG A 183 17.59 -14.63 -13.88
CA ARG A 183 19.01 -14.25 -14.06
C ARG A 183 19.30 -12.86 -13.50
N MET A 184 18.47 -11.87 -13.83
CA MET A 184 18.59 -10.52 -13.29
C MET A 184 18.55 -10.51 -11.74
N ARG A 185 17.73 -11.38 -11.14
CA ARG A 185 17.68 -11.56 -9.68
C ARG A 185 18.95 -12.16 -9.11
N LYS A 186 19.55 -13.16 -9.75
CA LYS A 186 20.87 -13.71 -9.36
C LYS A 186 21.95 -12.64 -9.38
N VAL A 187 22.02 -11.88 -10.48
CA VAL A 187 22.94 -10.75 -10.66
C VAL A 187 22.71 -9.68 -9.57
N GLN A 188 21.46 -9.35 -9.24
CA GLN A 188 21.13 -8.40 -8.18
C GLN A 188 21.63 -8.88 -6.81
N ILE A 189 21.33 -10.13 -6.44
CA ILE A 189 21.72 -10.71 -5.13
C ILE A 189 23.24 -10.75 -4.98
N ALA A 190 23.97 -11.01 -6.07
CA ALA A 190 25.43 -11.00 -6.08
C ALA A 190 26.04 -9.59 -5.92
N GLY A 191 25.25 -8.52 -6.00
CA GLY A 191 25.72 -7.14 -5.85
C GLY A 191 26.65 -6.68 -6.97
N VAL A 192 26.58 -7.34 -8.14
CA VAL A 192 27.44 -7.05 -9.30
C VAL A 192 26.82 -6.01 -10.23
N MET A 193 25.51 -5.81 -10.17
CA MET A 193 24.79 -4.74 -10.89
C MET A 193 24.79 -3.46 -10.06
N GLY A 194 25.24 -2.36 -10.68
CA GLY A 194 25.21 -1.03 -10.11
C GLY A 194 24.50 -0.05 -11.04
N MET A 195 24.08 1.08 -10.49
CA MET A 195 23.40 2.13 -11.24
C MET A 195 23.86 3.50 -10.83
N ARG A 196 23.88 4.41 -11.80
CA ARG A 196 24.22 5.81 -11.59
C ARG A 196 23.29 6.69 -12.41
N ILE A 197 22.80 7.77 -11.81
CA ILE A 197 22.18 8.86 -12.57
C ILE A 197 23.30 9.79 -13.01
N THR A 198 23.52 9.84 -14.32
CA THR A 198 24.53 10.70 -14.92
C THR A 198 23.84 11.94 -15.48
N LYS A 199 24.28 13.12 -15.05
CA LYS A 199 23.95 14.41 -15.67
C LYS A 199 25.14 14.83 -16.53
N ARG A 200 24.96 14.94 -17.84
CA ARG A 200 25.89 15.68 -18.69
C ARG A 200 25.35 17.10 -18.84
N ASP A 201 26.20 18.10 -18.66
CA ASP A 201 25.87 19.53 -18.46
C ASP A 201 24.57 20.04 -19.12
N LYS A 202 24.34 19.74 -20.41
CA LYS A 202 23.20 20.18 -21.23
C LYS A 202 22.20 19.07 -21.62
N GLU A 203 22.47 17.81 -21.24
CA GLU A 203 21.59 16.68 -21.51
C GLU A 203 20.71 16.38 -20.28
N GLU A 204 19.54 15.83 -20.53
CA GLU A 204 18.69 15.31 -19.46
C GLU A 204 19.42 14.20 -18.69
N ALA A 205 19.22 14.18 -17.37
CA ALA A 205 19.78 13.15 -16.52
C ALA A 205 19.33 11.77 -17.01
N PHE A 206 20.27 10.88 -17.33
CA PHE A 206 19.96 9.52 -17.74
C PHE A 206 20.48 8.51 -16.72
N LEU A 207 19.77 7.38 -16.64
CA LEU A 207 20.17 6.28 -15.79
C LEU A 207 21.15 5.38 -16.55
N GLU A 208 22.28 5.08 -15.92
CA GLU A 208 23.32 4.21 -16.44
C GLU A 208 23.39 2.94 -15.58
N LEU A 209 23.21 1.78 -16.22
CA LEU A 209 23.39 0.45 -15.63
C LEU A 209 24.80 -0.04 -15.93
N PHE A 210 25.51 -0.53 -14.92
CA PHE A 210 26.84 -1.10 -15.09
C PHE A 210 27.01 -2.39 -14.29
N PHE A 211 27.96 -3.21 -14.72
CA PHE A 211 28.29 -4.49 -14.09
C PHE A 211 29.73 -4.44 -13.58
N ARG A 212 30.02 -5.11 -12.48
CA ARG A 212 31.41 -5.28 -12.00
C ARG A 212 32.22 -6.06 -13.03
N GLU A 213 33.47 -5.64 -13.24
CA GLU A 213 34.38 -6.25 -14.22
C GLU A 213 34.89 -7.64 -13.81
N LYS A 214 35.02 -7.89 -12.50
CA LYS A 214 35.52 -9.17 -11.97
C LYS A 214 34.38 -9.89 -11.24
N VAL A 215 33.85 -10.93 -11.88
CA VAL A 215 32.83 -11.83 -11.34
C VAL A 215 33.28 -13.27 -11.53
N ASP A 216 32.66 -14.21 -10.82
CA ASP A 216 32.92 -15.64 -11.05
C ASP A 216 32.38 -16.11 -12.42
N PRO A 217 32.86 -17.24 -12.96
CA PRO A 217 32.45 -17.71 -14.29
C PRO A 217 30.96 -18.02 -14.44
N ALA A 218 30.27 -18.38 -13.35
CA ALA A 218 28.83 -18.67 -13.40
C ALA A 218 28.02 -17.37 -13.55
N MET A 219 28.42 -16.32 -12.82
CA MET A 219 27.84 -14.99 -12.91
C MET A 219 28.13 -14.34 -14.27
N GLU A 220 29.32 -14.55 -14.83
CA GLU A 220 29.65 -14.09 -16.18
C GLU A 220 28.72 -14.70 -17.23
N ALA A 221 28.40 -16.00 -17.11
CA ALA A 221 27.44 -16.66 -17.99
C ALA A 221 26.02 -16.09 -17.84
N ASP A 222 25.55 -15.83 -16.61
CA ASP A 222 24.24 -15.22 -16.36
C ASP A 222 24.15 -13.78 -16.90
N ILE A 223 25.21 -12.98 -16.76
CA ILE A 223 25.30 -11.63 -17.33
C ILE A 223 25.29 -11.69 -18.86
N LEU A 224 26.08 -12.58 -19.47
CA LEU A 224 26.14 -12.73 -20.92
C LEU A 224 24.78 -13.18 -21.48
N ALA A 225 24.13 -14.15 -20.86
CA ALA A 225 22.79 -14.59 -21.25
C ALA A 225 21.75 -13.47 -21.13
N THR A 226 21.83 -12.66 -20.06
CA THR A 226 20.98 -11.46 -19.88
C THR A 226 21.20 -10.48 -21.02
N ARG A 227 22.46 -10.20 -21.38
CA ARG A 227 22.80 -9.30 -22.49
C ARG A 227 22.28 -9.82 -23.83
N GLN A 228 22.44 -11.12 -24.10
CA GLN A 228 21.96 -11.75 -25.34
C GLN A 228 20.45 -11.63 -25.49
N VAL A 229 19.68 -11.95 -24.43
CA VAL A 229 18.21 -11.84 -24.46
C VAL A 229 17.75 -10.40 -24.69
N LEU A 230 18.48 -9.43 -24.14
CA LEU A 230 18.17 -8.01 -24.29
C LEU A 230 18.76 -7.37 -25.56
N GLY A 231 19.50 -8.12 -26.39
CA GLY A 231 20.15 -7.59 -27.59
C GLY A 231 21.26 -6.56 -27.29
N LEU A 232 21.95 -6.71 -26.16
CA LEU A 232 22.98 -5.79 -25.69
C LEU A 232 24.40 -6.22 -26.08
N ASP A 233 25.29 -5.24 -26.28
CA ASP A 233 26.71 -5.45 -26.54
C ASP A 233 27.35 -6.27 -25.40
N PRO A 234 27.91 -7.47 -25.67
CA PRO A 234 28.49 -8.33 -24.64
C PRO A 234 29.72 -7.74 -23.97
N HIS A 235 30.36 -6.73 -24.57
CA HIS A 235 31.59 -6.11 -24.07
C HIS A 235 31.38 -4.70 -23.50
N ALA A 236 30.16 -4.16 -23.57
CA ALA A 236 29.86 -2.85 -22.99
C ALA A 236 29.86 -2.90 -21.46
N TYR A 237 30.49 -1.88 -20.87
CA TYR A 237 30.56 -1.71 -19.40
C TYR A 237 29.32 -1.02 -18.83
N ALA A 238 28.63 -0.23 -19.64
CA ALA A 238 27.54 0.62 -19.23
C ALA A 238 26.45 0.67 -20.30
N PHE A 239 25.19 0.72 -19.86
CA PHE A 239 24.02 0.82 -20.72
C PHE A 239 23.14 1.99 -20.29
N ARG A 240 22.70 2.79 -21.26
CA ARG A 240 21.76 3.89 -21.01
C ARG A 240 20.34 3.33 -20.91
N VAL A 241 19.63 3.65 -19.84
CA VAL A 241 18.22 3.29 -19.67
C VAL A 241 17.34 4.45 -20.09
N PHE A 242 16.29 4.16 -20.85
CA PHE A 242 15.25 5.13 -21.17
C PHE A 242 13.85 4.50 -21.20
N TYR A 243 12.83 5.35 -21.19
CA TYR A 243 11.44 4.91 -21.30
C TYR A 243 11.08 4.62 -22.76
N GLY A 244 10.71 3.38 -23.08
CA GLY A 244 10.39 2.96 -24.45
C GLY A 244 10.18 1.47 -24.59
N SER A 245 9.56 1.02 -25.68
CA SER A 245 9.26 -0.40 -25.92
C SER A 245 10.39 -1.18 -26.60
N PHE A 246 11.24 -0.50 -27.36
CA PHE A 246 12.38 -1.08 -28.07
C PHE A 246 13.56 -0.10 -28.07
N SER A 247 14.76 -0.67 -28.14
CA SER A 247 16.01 0.08 -28.30
C SER A 247 16.40 0.16 -29.77
N THR A 248 17.07 1.25 -30.17
CA THR A 248 17.70 1.40 -31.49
C THR A 248 19.20 1.10 -31.46
N SER A 249 19.78 0.83 -30.29
CA SER A 249 21.19 0.52 -30.09
C SER A 249 21.40 -0.63 -29.09
N ASP A 250 22.45 -1.41 -29.32
CA ASP A 250 22.97 -2.45 -28.42
C ASP A 250 23.59 -1.91 -27.11
N LYS A 251 23.62 -0.57 -26.93
CA LYS A 251 24.10 0.11 -25.73
C LYS A 251 22.99 0.77 -24.91
N GLU A 252 21.74 0.52 -25.27
CA GLU A 252 20.58 1.10 -24.57
C GLU A 252 19.58 0.03 -24.12
N VAL A 253 18.95 0.30 -22.98
CA VAL A 253 17.89 -0.50 -22.39
C VAL A 253 16.61 0.35 -22.39
N ALA A 254 15.69 0.02 -23.29
CA ALA A 254 14.35 0.55 -23.38
C ALA A 254 13.42 -0.23 -22.43
N ILE A 255 12.78 0.49 -21.50
CA ILE A 255 11.79 -0.10 -20.60
C ILE A 255 10.45 0.62 -20.76
N LEU A 256 9.42 -0.11 -21.13
CA LEU A 256 8.06 0.39 -21.11
C LEU A 256 7.44 0.01 -19.78
N THR A 257 7.20 0.99 -18.93
CA THR A 257 6.64 0.80 -17.59
C THR A 257 5.12 0.88 -17.61
N ARG A 258 4.49 0.32 -16.57
CA ARG A 258 3.06 0.38 -16.33
C ARG A 258 2.74 1.59 -15.47
N SER A 259 1.52 2.09 -15.64
CA SER A 259 0.89 2.96 -14.65
C SER A 259 0.41 2.16 -13.44
N VAL A 260 0.12 2.85 -12.33
CA VAL A 260 -0.44 2.20 -11.13
C VAL A 260 -1.79 1.55 -11.47
N LEU A 261 -2.64 2.21 -12.25
CA LEU A 261 -3.91 1.64 -12.69
C LEU A 261 -3.74 0.34 -13.50
N GLU A 262 -2.74 0.29 -14.38
CA GLU A 262 -2.41 -0.93 -15.12
C GLU A 262 -1.89 -2.05 -14.23
N ILE A 263 -1.12 -1.72 -13.18
CA ILE A 263 -0.70 -2.69 -12.16
C ILE A 263 -1.93 -3.27 -11.45
N ILE A 264 -2.85 -2.41 -10.98
CA ILE A 264 -4.08 -2.86 -10.31
C ILE A 264 -4.92 -3.72 -11.24
N ALA A 265 -5.07 -3.32 -12.49
CA ALA A 265 -5.85 -4.05 -13.48
C ALA A 265 -5.23 -5.41 -13.81
N ASP A 266 -3.90 -5.48 -13.93
CA ASP A 266 -3.20 -6.75 -14.12
C ASP A 266 -3.36 -7.67 -12.90
N LEU A 267 -3.21 -7.13 -11.69
CA LEU A 267 -3.42 -7.91 -10.46
C LEU A 267 -4.87 -8.37 -10.30
N ALA A 268 -5.83 -7.53 -10.66
CA ALA A 268 -7.25 -7.87 -10.66
C ALA A 268 -7.55 -9.07 -11.57
N SER A 269 -6.79 -9.25 -12.66
CA SER A 269 -6.96 -10.42 -13.54
C SER A 269 -6.66 -11.76 -12.87
N TYR A 270 -5.93 -11.79 -11.75
CA TYR A 270 -5.66 -13.01 -10.98
C TYR A 270 -6.77 -13.37 -9.98
N ILE A 271 -7.77 -12.50 -9.80
CA ILE A 271 -8.89 -12.77 -8.89
C ILE A 271 -9.67 -13.98 -9.40
N GLU A 272 -9.82 -15.01 -8.58
CA GLU A 272 -10.71 -16.14 -8.82
C GLU A 272 -12.16 -15.65 -8.70
N VAL A 273 -12.90 -15.68 -9.80
CA VAL A 273 -14.28 -15.21 -9.84
C VAL A 273 -15.25 -16.39 -9.77
N PRO A 274 -16.45 -16.22 -9.19
CA PRO A 274 -17.44 -17.29 -9.14
C PRO A 274 -17.88 -17.74 -10.53
N ASP A 275 -17.96 -19.06 -10.75
CA ASP A 275 -18.35 -19.64 -12.06
C ASP A 275 -19.74 -19.17 -12.54
N VAL A 276 -20.66 -18.92 -11.60
CA VAL A 276 -21.97 -18.36 -11.92
C VAL A 276 -21.85 -16.96 -12.55
N HIS A 277 -20.93 -16.12 -12.08
CA HIS A 277 -20.71 -14.80 -12.66
C HIS A 277 -20.10 -14.86 -14.05
N VAL A 278 -19.28 -15.89 -14.32
CA VAL A 278 -18.73 -16.15 -15.66
C VAL A 278 -19.82 -16.63 -16.61
N THR A 279 -20.62 -17.61 -16.18
CA THR A 279 -21.73 -18.17 -16.97
C THR A 279 -22.77 -17.11 -17.32
N GLU A 280 -23.06 -16.21 -16.39
CA GLU A 280 -23.96 -15.07 -16.60
C GLU A 280 -23.31 -13.88 -17.35
N LYS A 281 -22.04 -14.01 -17.78
CA LYS A 281 -21.29 -12.98 -18.51
C LYS A 281 -21.14 -11.65 -17.75
N ARG A 282 -21.16 -11.70 -16.42
CA ARG A 282 -20.87 -10.53 -15.57
C ARG A 282 -19.38 -10.22 -15.54
N VAL A 283 -18.54 -11.22 -15.80
CA VAL A 283 -17.10 -11.15 -15.69
C VAL A 283 -16.47 -12.22 -16.58
N ASN A 284 -15.33 -11.94 -17.20
CA ASN A 284 -14.58 -12.95 -17.95
C ASN A 284 -14.02 -14.02 -17.01
N PRO A 285 -13.78 -15.26 -17.46
CA PRO A 285 -13.11 -16.28 -16.64
C PRO A 285 -11.69 -15.84 -16.26
N THR A 286 -11.20 -16.33 -15.13
CA THR A 286 -9.80 -16.15 -14.71
C THR A 286 -8.94 -17.12 -15.49
N LEU A 287 -8.06 -16.59 -16.34
CA LEU A 287 -7.21 -17.40 -17.21
C LEU A 287 -5.93 -17.78 -16.45
N PRO A 288 -5.54 -19.06 -16.41
CA PRO A 288 -4.24 -19.45 -15.89
C PRO A 288 -3.13 -18.88 -16.80
N ASP A 289 -2.00 -18.50 -16.21
CA ASP A 289 -0.83 -18.12 -17.00
C ASP A 289 -0.38 -19.32 -17.83
N GLN A 290 -0.34 -19.16 -19.15
CA GLN A 290 0.13 -20.21 -20.03
C GLN A 290 1.65 -20.32 -19.92
N SER A 291 2.16 -21.51 -19.63
CA SER A 291 3.59 -21.82 -19.68
C SER A 291 4.01 -22.12 -21.10
N VAL A 292 5.18 -21.61 -21.51
CA VAL A 292 5.82 -22.03 -22.75
C VAL A 292 6.78 -23.22 -22.51
N THR A 293 7.19 -23.48 -21.24
CA THR A 293 8.28 -24.42 -20.90
C THR A 293 7.91 -25.54 -19.92
N GLY A 294 6.62 -25.72 -19.61
CA GLY A 294 6.11 -26.92 -18.93
C GLY A 294 5.29 -26.65 -17.66
N ALA A 295 5.77 -25.77 -16.76
CA ALA A 295 5.04 -25.35 -15.56
C ALA A 295 4.66 -23.86 -15.65
N PRO A 296 3.40 -23.48 -15.38
CA PRO A 296 3.00 -22.08 -15.40
C PRO A 296 3.70 -21.32 -14.27
N PRO A 297 4.13 -20.07 -14.50
CA PRO A 297 4.70 -19.24 -13.46
C PRO A 297 3.68 -19.10 -12.32
N ALA A 298 4.13 -19.17 -11.07
CA ALA A 298 3.25 -18.97 -9.93
C ALA A 298 2.56 -17.59 -10.04
N PRO A 299 1.24 -17.48 -9.78
CA PRO A 299 0.53 -16.21 -9.89
C PRO A 299 1.15 -15.16 -8.96
N LEU A 300 1.07 -13.88 -9.34
CA LEU A 300 1.56 -12.78 -8.51
C LEU A 300 0.80 -12.71 -7.17
N ILE A 301 -0.51 -12.92 -7.23
CA ILE A 301 -1.40 -12.86 -6.07
C ILE A 301 -2.53 -13.87 -6.25
N ARG A 302 -3.02 -14.43 -5.14
CA ARG A 302 -4.23 -15.24 -5.10
C ARG A 302 -5.30 -14.50 -4.32
N ILE A 303 -6.43 -14.26 -4.97
CA ILE A 303 -7.61 -13.67 -4.36
C ILE A 303 -8.75 -14.62 -4.67
N HIS A 304 -9.30 -15.21 -3.61
CA HIS A 304 -10.35 -16.21 -3.70
C HIS A 304 -11.74 -15.57 -3.71
N SER A 305 -12.77 -16.34 -4.06
CA SER A 305 -14.16 -15.93 -3.89
C SER A 305 -15.08 -17.04 -3.39
N SER A 306 -16.08 -16.67 -2.58
CA SER A 306 -17.01 -17.60 -1.92
C SER A 306 -18.33 -16.89 -1.58
N PRO A 307 -19.46 -17.62 -1.52
CA PRO A 307 -20.73 -17.05 -1.07
C PRO A 307 -20.71 -16.74 0.43
N GLU A 308 -19.95 -17.51 1.22
CA GLU A 308 -19.82 -17.34 2.67
C GLU A 308 -18.57 -16.57 3.05
N ARG A 309 -18.61 -15.82 4.15
CA ARG A 309 -17.45 -15.04 4.61
C ARG A 309 -16.35 -15.97 5.13
N PRO A 310 -15.09 -15.82 4.69
CA PRO A 310 -13.99 -16.63 5.20
C PRO A 310 -13.71 -16.31 6.67
N SER A 311 -13.34 -17.32 7.46
CA SER A 311 -13.02 -17.17 8.88
C SER A 311 -11.59 -16.69 9.15
N ASP A 312 -10.66 -16.97 8.24
CA ASP A 312 -9.22 -16.76 8.42
C ASP A 312 -8.63 -16.06 7.18
N ALA A 313 -8.90 -14.76 7.08
CA ALA A 313 -8.50 -13.92 5.95
C ALA A 313 -7.64 -12.75 6.41
N PHE A 314 -6.56 -12.49 5.66
CA PHE A 314 -5.75 -11.28 5.85
C PHE A 314 -6.55 -10.01 5.54
N ILE A 315 -7.37 -10.09 4.50
CA ILE A 315 -8.33 -9.06 4.09
C ILE A 315 -9.52 -9.72 3.41
N THR A 316 -10.72 -9.21 3.64
CA THR A 316 -11.94 -9.71 3.01
C THR A 316 -12.89 -8.56 2.68
N ILE A 317 -13.47 -8.56 1.47
CA ILE A 317 -14.47 -7.58 1.05
C ILE A 317 -15.72 -8.26 0.48
N PRO A 318 -16.94 -7.75 0.76
CA PRO A 318 -18.15 -8.21 0.10
C PRO A 318 -18.35 -7.46 -1.23
N TYR A 319 -18.70 -8.17 -2.29
CA TYR A 319 -19.07 -7.58 -3.58
C TYR A 319 -20.03 -8.48 -4.35
N ARG A 320 -21.15 -7.91 -4.83
CA ARG A 320 -22.18 -8.63 -5.61
C ARG A 320 -22.68 -9.95 -4.99
N GLY A 321 -22.85 -9.98 -3.66
CA GLY A 321 -23.34 -11.15 -2.93
C GLY A 321 -22.31 -12.25 -2.71
N TYR A 322 -21.03 -11.99 -3.01
CA TYR A 322 -19.90 -12.88 -2.73
C TYR A 322 -18.87 -12.15 -1.86
N TRP A 323 -18.03 -12.92 -1.20
CA TRP A 323 -16.83 -12.46 -0.49
C TRP A 323 -15.60 -12.71 -1.34
N PHE A 324 -14.70 -11.74 -1.38
CA PHE A 324 -13.39 -11.84 -2.01
C PHE A 324 -12.32 -11.63 -0.94
N TRP A 325 -11.28 -12.46 -0.92
CA TRP A 325 -10.29 -12.40 0.16
C TRP A 325 -8.90 -12.88 -0.26
N ILE A 326 -7.91 -12.49 0.54
CA ILE A 326 -6.57 -13.08 0.56
C ILE A 326 -6.48 -13.93 1.84
N ASP A 327 -6.12 -15.20 1.71
CA ASP A 327 -5.96 -16.11 2.84
C ASP A 327 -4.84 -15.64 3.77
N ASP A 328 -5.04 -15.69 5.10
CA ASP A 328 -4.03 -15.20 6.04
C ASP A 328 -2.72 -16.03 6.02
N LYS A 329 -2.79 -17.27 5.54
CA LYS A 329 -1.67 -18.20 5.36
C LYS A 329 -0.93 -17.99 4.03
N ASP A 330 -1.49 -17.23 3.09
CA ASP A 330 -0.82 -16.93 1.82
C ASP A 330 0.18 -15.77 1.98
N LEU A 331 1.33 -16.09 2.57
CA LEU A 331 2.38 -15.11 2.83
C LEU A 331 2.93 -14.44 1.54
N PRO A 332 3.12 -15.13 0.41
CA PRO A 332 3.44 -14.48 -0.86
C PRO A 332 2.42 -13.42 -1.28
N SER A 333 1.12 -13.74 -1.29
CA SER A 333 0.07 -12.79 -1.67
C SER A 333 -0.01 -11.60 -0.70
N LYS A 334 0.12 -11.86 0.61
CA LYS A 334 0.17 -10.80 1.64
C LYS A 334 1.33 -9.85 1.41
N ARG A 335 2.54 -10.38 1.21
CA ARG A 335 3.73 -9.57 0.96
C ARG A 335 3.58 -8.73 -0.29
N LEU A 336 3.07 -9.30 -1.39
CA LEU A 336 2.86 -8.55 -2.62
C LEU A 336 1.81 -7.46 -2.42
N PHE A 337 0.66 -7.79 -1.84
CA PHE A 337 -0.42 -6.83 -1.60
C PHE A 337 0.04 -5.67 -0.71
N SER A 338 0.74 -5.96 0.38
CA SER A 338 1.34 -4.92 1.22
C SER A 338 2.42 -4.12 0.49
N SER A 339 3.16 -4.73 -0.45
CA SER A 339 4.20 -4.02 -1.22
C SER A 339 3.63 -3.05 -2.24
N LEU A 340 2.38 -3.24 -2.69
CA LEU A 340 1.70 -2.28 -3.57
C LEU A 340 1.60 -0.91 -2.92
N MET A 341 1.59 -0.84 -1.59
CA MET A 341 1.61 0.42 -0.88
C MET A 341 2.82 1.25 -1.21
N PHE A 342 4.00 0.62 -1.22
CA PHE A 342 5.23 1.31 -1.54
C PHE A 342 5.23 1.82 -2.99
N VAL A 343 4.71 1.03 -3.93
CA VAL A 343 4.58 1.45 -5.34
C VAL A 343 3.67 2.68 -5.46
N PHE A 344 2.54 2.71 -4.76
CA PHE A 344 1.65 3.87 -4.72
C PHE A 344 2.33 5.11 -4.14
N THR A 345 3.00 4.98 -2.98
CA THR A 345 3.71 6.10 -2.34
C THR A 345 4.83 6.67 -3.21
N LEU A 346 5.45 5.86 -4.07
CA LEU A 346 6.51 6.32 -4.98
C LEU A 346 5.99 7.15 -6.16
N THR A 347 4.71 7.00 -6.51
CA THR A 347 4.06 7.86 -7.51
C THR A 347 3.52 9.15 -6.91
N GLU A 348 3.50 9.27 -5.59
CA GLU A 348 3.28 10.54 -4.92
C GLU A 348 4.52 11.40 -5.08
N THR A 349 4.54 12.13 -6.18
CA THR A 349 5.45 13.26 -6.30
C THR A 349 5.00 14.29 -5.26
N GLU A 350 5.93 14.94 -4.56
CA GLU A 350 5.63 16.09 -3.70
C GLU A 350 4.91 17.15 -4.54
N THR A 351 3.58 17.09 -4.60
CA THR A 351 2.80 18.29 -4.89
C THR A 351 3.13 19.22 -3.76
N LYS A 352 3.58 20.44 -4.07
CA LYS A 352 3.65 21.56 -3.12
C LYS A 352 2.23 21.79 -2.59
N GLU A 353 1.79 20.98 -1.65
CA GLU A 353 0.55 21.21 -0.95
C GLU A 353 0.80 22.43 -0.08
N GLY A 354 0.03 23.48 -0.35
CA GLY A 354 0.06 24.70 0.45
C GLY A 354 -0.08 24.33 1.92
N ALA A 355 0.66 25.05 2.76
CA ALA A 355 0.69 24.84 4.20
C ALA A 355 -0.71 24.57 4.77
N PRO A 356 -0.86 23.63 5.73
CA PRO A 356 -2.15 23.28 6.28
C PRO A 356 -2.86 24.55 6.78
N ILE A 357 -4.01 24.87 6.17
CA ILE A 357 -4.85 25.98 6.62
C ILE A 357 -5.54 25.51 7.90
N VAL A 358 -4.89 25.78 9.03
CA VAL A 358 -5.49 25.61 10.35
C VAL A 358 -6.61 26.64 10.46
N THR A 359 -7.86 26.20 10.34
CA THR A 359 -9.02 27.04 10.66
C THR A 359 -9.36 26.77 12.12
N ILE A 360 -8.91 27.65 13.02
CA ILE A 360 -9.34 27.62 14.42
C ILE A 360 -10.76 28.22 14.47
N PRO A 361 -11.77 27.52 15.01
CA PRO A 361 -13.07 28.13 15.23
C PRO A 361 -12.92 29.24 16.27
N VAL A 362 -13.28 30.46 15.88
CA VAL A 362 -13.42 31.59 16.80
C VAL A 362 -14.87 31.58 17.29
N GLY A 363 -15.07 31.28 18.58
CA GLY A 363 -16.30 31.61 19.30
C GLY A 363 -17.09 30.42 19.84
N GLY A 364 -17.30 30.45 21.15
CA GLY A 364 -18.17 29.55 21.92
C GLY A 364 -17.77 29.55 23.39
#